data_AF-A0A526YGM8-F1
#
_entry.id   AF-A0A526YGM8-F1
#
_cell.length_a   1.000
_cell.length_b   1.000
_cell.length_c   1.000
_cell.angle_alpha   90.00
_cell.angle_beta   90.00
_cell.angle_gamma   90.00
#
_symmetry.space_group_name_H-M   'P 1'
#
loop_
_entity.id
_entity.type
_entity.pdbx_description
1 polymer ?
#
loop_
_entity_poly.entity_id
_entity_poly.type
_entity_poly.pdbx_seq_one_letter_code
_entity_poly.pdbx_strand_id
1 'polypeptide(L)'
;MRRVPIIAAVLVIAGIAAGTALPKTAVAPVVAERQASMKAMASAAKTISEIFAGKVAYDAAAFKAATETIRRRSGSAMVDAFPADSLGEPSAAKAD
;
A
#
# COMPACT_ATOMS: atom_id res chain seq x y z
N MET A 1 21.70 8.00 27.08
CA MET A 1 20.57 7.11 26.74
C MET A 1 19.33 7.95 26.51
N ARG A 2 18.92 8.20 25.26
CA ARG A 2 17.69 8.92 24.94
C ARG A 2 16.71 7.92 24.33
N ARG A 3 15.62 7.63 25.04
CA ARG A 3 14.53 6.77 24.56
C ARG A 3 13.57 7.64 23.77
N VAL A 4 13.41 7.35 22.48
CA VAL A 4 12.43 7.99 21.60
C VAL A 4 11.15 7.14 21.65
N PRO A 5 9.98 7.70 22.02
CA PRO A 5 8.75 6.93 22.09
C PRO A 5 8.20 6.72 20.67
N ILE A 6 8.11 5.46 20.26
CA ILE A 6 7.50 5.06 18.99
C ILE A 6 5.98 5.14 19.16
N ILE A 7 5.37 6.15 18.55
CA ILE A 7 3.92 6.29 18.46
C ILE A 7 3.43 5.26 17.43
N ALA A 8 2.90 4.14 17.93
CA ALA A 8 2.28 3.11 17.11
C ALA A 8 0.85 3.53 16.74
N ALA A 9 0.68 4.10 15.55
CA ALA A 9 -0.65 4.30 14.96
C ALA A 9 -1.13 2.96 14.37
N VAL A 10 -1.99 2.26 15.11
CA VAL A 10 -2.64 1.02 14.65
C VAL A 10 -3.82 1.41 13.76
N LEU A 11 -3.68 1.24 12.45
CA LEU A 11 -4.78 1.36 11.49
C LEU A 11 -5.32 -0.05 11.18
N VAL A 12 -6.43 -0.38 11.84
CA VAL A 12 -7.26 -1.55 11.53
C VAL A 12 -8.06 -1.23 10.27
N ILE A 13 -7.94 -2.03 9.22
CA ILE A 13 -8.83 -1.95 8.06
C ILE A 13 -9.43 -3.33 7.83
N ALA A 14 -10.76 -3.40 7.96
CA ALA A 14 -11.58 -4.58 7.81
C ALA A 14 -11.64 -5.01 6.33
N GLY A 15 -11.42 -6.30 6.06
CA GLY A 15 -11.57 -6.88 4.73
C GLY A 15 -13.03 -7.20 4.44
N ILE A 16 -13.55 -6.75 3.29
CA ILE A 16 -14.87 -7.13 2.76
C ILE A 16 -14.72 -7.53 1.29
N ALA A 17 -15.50 -8.55 0.92
CA ALA A 17 -15.38 -9.43 -0.23
C ALA A 17 -15.79 -8.85 -1.62
N ALA A 18 -15.17 -9.45 -2.65
CA ALA A 18 -15.64 -9.73 -4.02
C ALA A 18 -16.50 -8.69 -4.78
N GLY A 19 -15.90 -8.04 -5.79
CA GLY A 19 -16.47 -7.83 -7.13
C GLY A 19 -17.81 -7.09 -7.30
N THR A 20 -18.29 -6.38 -6.28
CA THR A 20 -19.50 -5.56 -6.39
C THR A 20 -19.16 -4.16 -6.88
N ALA A 21 -19.94 -3.64 -7.84
CA ALA A 21 -19.91 -2.21 -8.16
C ALA A 21 -20.11 -1.39 -6.88
N LEU A 22 -19.27 -0.38 -6.66
CA LEU A 22 -19.38 0.45 -5.48
C LEU A 22 -20.54 1.45 -5.64
N PRO A 23 -21.17 1.87 -4.54
CA PRO A 23 -21.96 3.10 -4.58
C PRO A 23 -21.04 4.26 -4.96
N LYS A 24 -21.52 5.21 -5.77
CA LYS A 24 -20.71 6.35 -6.28
C LYS A 24 -19.94 7.10 -5.16
N THR A 25 -20.49 7.14 -3.95
CA THR A 25 -19.89 7.78 -2.77
C THR A 25 -18.64 7.07 -2.24
N ALA A 26 -18.44 5.79 -2.57
CA ALA A 26 -17.32 4.97 -2.12
C ALA A 26 -16.17 4.89 -3.15
N VAL A 27 -16.37 5.39 -4.38
CA VAL A 27 -15.35 5.37 -5.45
C VAL A 27 -14.13 6.22 -5.09
N ALA A 28 -14.31 7.47 -4.67
CA ALA A 28 -13.18 8.34 -4.32
C ALA A 28 -12.34 7.79 -3.13
N PRO A 29 -12.96 7.29 -2.05
CA PRO A 29 -12.23 6.60 -0.98
C PRO A 29 -11.41 5.39 -1.44
N VAL A 30 -11.96 4.49 -2.26
CA VAL A 30 -11.21 3.30 -2.71
C VAL A 30 -10.02 3.66 -3.60
N VAL A 31 -10.19 4.67 -4.47
CA VAL A 31 -9.11 5.19 -5.34
C VAL A 31 -7.98 5.76 -4.48
N ALA A 32 -8.32 6.56 -3.46
CA ALA A 32 -7.34 7.13 -2.55
C ALA A 32 -6.59 6.04 -1.76
N GLU A 33 -7.30 5.03 -1.28
CA GLU A 33 -6.72 3.92 -0.51
C GLU A 33 -5.72 3.10 -1.33
N ARG A 34 -6.09 2.69 -2.57
CA ARG A 34 -5.15 1.93 -3.41
C ARG A 34 -3.93 2.76 -3.79
N GLN A 35 -4.08 4.05 -4.06
CA GLN A 35 -2.97 4.94 -4.36
C GLN A 35 -2.03 5.08 -3.15
N ALA A 36 -2.58 5.17 -1.94
CA ALA A 36 -1.78 5.14 -0.72
C ALA A 36 -1.03 3.81 -0.57
N SER A 37 -1.69 2.69 -0.86
CA SER A 37 -1.06 1.36 -0.86
C SER A 37 0.07 1.26 -1.88
N MET A 38 -0.11 1.74 -3.11
CA MET A 38 0.93 1.78 -4.15
C MET A 38 2.13 2.62 -3.72
N LYS A 39 1.90 3.81 -3.16
CA LYS A 39 2.98 4.67 -2.63
C LYS A 39 3.77 3.99 -1.51
N ALA A 40 3.08 3.32 -0.58
CA ALA A 40 3.73 2.58 0.49
C ALA A 40 4.60 1.42 -0.05
N MET A 41 4.11 0.68 -1.04
CA MET A 41 4.90 -0.37 -1.70
C MET A 41 6.09 0.20 -2.47
N ALA A 42 5.92 1.32 -3.19
CA ALA A 42 7.02 1.97 -3.89
C ALA A 42 8.12 2.44 -2.93
N SER A 43 7.75 3.01 -1.78
CA SER A 43 8.70 3.37 -0.73
C SER A 43 9.43 2.15 -0.16
N ALA A 44 8.72 1.05 0.09
CA ALA A 44 9.31 -0.19 0.59
C ALA A 44 10.29 -0.82 -0.43
N ALA A 45 9.89 -0.84 -1.71
CA ALA A 45 10.75 -1.31 -2.80
C ALA A 45 12.02 -0.45 -2.93
N LYS A 46 11.91 0.87 -2.76
CA LYS A 46 13.06 1.77 -2.71
C LYS A 46 14.02 1.42 -1.56
N THR A 47 13.51 1.22 -0.35
CA THR A 47 14.34 0.80 0.80
C THR A 47 15.09 -0.50 0.50
N ILE A 48 14.40 -1.51 -0.03
CA ILE A 48 15.02 -2.79 -0.41
C ILE A 48 16.11 -2.57 -1.48
N SER A 49 15.82 -1.75 -2.49
CA SER A 49 16.77 -1.43 -3.56
C SER A 49 18.02 -0.71 -3.05
N GLU A 50 17.88 0.24 -2.13
CA GLU A 50 19.02 0.96 -1.55
C GLU A 50 19.90 0.05 -0.70
N ILE A 51 19.30 -0.88 0.06
CA ILE A 51 20.02 -1.92 0.81
C ILE A 51 20.82 -2.82 -0.15
N PHE A 52 20.18 -3.33 -1.21
CA PHE A 52 20.84 -4.20 -2.17
C PHE A 52 21.90 -3.49 -3.02
N ALA A 53 21.72 -2.20 -3.27
CA ALA A 53 22.72 -1.37 -3.94
C ALA A 53 23.90 -0.96 -3.04
N GLY A 54 23.90 -1.34 -1.76
CA GLY A 54 24.93 -0.95 -0.79
C GLY A 54 24.95 0.55 -0.48
N LYS A 55 23.89 1.29 -0.83
CA LYS A 55 23.78 2.74 -0.59
C LYS A 55 23.50 3.07 0.89
N VAL A 56 22.91 2.11 1.59
CA VAL A 56 22.67 2.16 3.03
C VAL A 56 23.17 0.87 3.67
N ALA A 57 23.58 0.95 4.94
CA ALA A 57 23.96 -0.24 5.69
C ALA A 57 22.77 -1.20 5.84
N TYR A 58 23.06 -2.50 5.84
CA TYR A 58 22.03 -3.50 6.05
C TYR A 58 21.42 -3.37 7.45
N ASP A 59 20.11 -3.18 7.49
CA ASP A 59 19.28 -3.24 8.69
C ASP A 59 18.20 -4.30 8.47
N ALA A 60 18.31 -5.41 9.22
CA ALA A 60 17.37 -6.53 9.14
C ALA A 60 15.93 -6.14 9.49
N ALA A 61 15.75 -5.21 10.44
CA ALA A 61 14.42 -4.76 10.85
C ALA A 61 13.79 -3.89 9.76
N ALA A 62 14.57 -2.97 9.18
CA ALA A 62 14.11 -2.15 8.06
C ALA A 62 13.78 -3.00 6.82
N PHE A 63 14.64 -3.97 6.49
CA PHE A 63 14.41 -4.89 5.39
C PHE A 63 13.12 -5.71 5.59
N LYS A 64 12.94 -6.31 6.78
CA LYS A 64 11.74 -7.06 7.13
C LYS A 64 10.48 -6.20 7.07
N ALA A 65 10.53 -4.96 7.58
CA ALA A 65 9.39 -4.07 7.54
C ALA A 65 8.99 -3.69 6.10
N ALA A 66 9.98 -3.46 5.23
CA ALA A 66 9.75 -3.16 3.82
C ALA A 66 9.13 -4.36 3.09
N THR A 67 9.68 -5.57 3.24
CA THR A 67 9.14 -6.77 2.59
C THR A 67 7.72 -7.10 3.09
N GLU A 68 7.47 -6.95 4.38
CA GLU A 68 6.14 -7.12 4.97
C GLU A 68 5.13 -6.07 4.45
N THR A 69 5.57 -4.85 4.17
CA THR A 69 4.72 -3.82 3.55
C THR A 69 4.29 -4.22 2.15
N ILE A 70 5.21 -4.75 1.34
CA ILE A 70 4.90 -5.27 0.00
C ILE A 70 3.99 -6.49 0.10
N ARG A 71 4.30 -7.44 0.99
CA ARG A 71 3.51 -8.66 1.18
C ARG A 71 2.05 -8.37 1.51
N ARG A 72 1.79 -7.44 2.44
CA ARG A 72 0.42 -7.12 2.88
C ARG A 72 -0.41 -6.37 1.85
N ARG A 73 0.22 -5.62 0.95
CA ARG A 73 -0.46 -4.69 0.03
C ARG A 73 -0.45 -5.14 -1.42
N SER A 74 0.16 -6.29 -1.71
CA SER A 74 0.20 -6.88 -3.05
C SER A 74 -0.79 -8.04 -3.18
N GLY A 75 -0.83 -8.68 -4.34
CA GLY A 75 -1.74 -9.79 -4.62
C GLY A 75 -3.21 -9.36 -4.61
N SER A 76 -4.07 -10.20 -4.03
CA SER A 76 -5.51 -9.95 -3.98
C SER A 76 -5.86 -8.61 -3.35
N ALA A 77 -5.15 -8.21 -2.28
CA ALA A 77 -5.38 -6.92 -1.61
C ALA A 77 -5.25 -5.71 -2.56
N MET A 78 -4.40 -5.79 -3.59
CA MET A 78 -4.31 -4.75 -4.61
C MET A 78 -5.36 -4.93 -5.69
N VAL A 79 -5.56 -6.16 -6.18
CA VAL A 79 -6.53 -6.46 -7.26
C VAL A 79 -7.95 -6.08 -6.83
N ASP A 80 -8.34 -6.40 -5.60
CA ASP A 80 -9.66 -6.12 -5.03
C ASP A 80 -9.93 -4.60 -4.93
N ALA A 81 -8.89 -3.77 -4.97
CA ALA A 81 -9.01 -2.32 -4.91
C ALA A 81 -9.33 -1.66 -6.26
N PHE A 82 -9.56 -2.44 -7.33
CA PHE A 82 -9.96 -1.96 -8.67
C PHE A 82 -11.36 -2.45 -9.09
N PRO A 83 -12.45 -2.04 -8.40
CA PRO A 83 -13.79 -2.28 -8.91
C PRO A 83 -14.03 -1.50 -10.21
N ALA A 84 -14.90 -2.02 -11.07
CA ALA A 84 -15.10 -1.54 -12.45
C ALA A 84 -15.49 -0.05 -12.53
N ASP A 85 -16.23 0.45 -11.56
CA ASP A 85 -16.69 1.84 -11.46
C ASP A 85 -15.66 2.80 -10.84
N SER A 86 -14.46 2.31 -10.53
CA SER A 86 -13.35 3.12 -9.99
C SER A 86 -12.26 3.46 -10.99
N LEU A 87 -12.46 3.15 -12.27
CA LEU A 87 -11.55 3.48 -13.37
C LEU A 87 -11.83 4.90 -13.90
N GLY A 88 -10.82 5.52 -14.53
CA GLY A 88 -10.92 6.92 -14.96
C GLY A 88 -10.87 7.93 -13.81
N GLU A 89 -10.92 9.23 -14.10
CA GLU A 89 -10.69 10.28 -13.08
C GLU A 89 -11.59 10.11 -11.83
N PRO A 90 -11.03 10.20 -10.61
CA PRO A 90 -9.69 10.66 -10.23
C PRO A 90 -8.59 9.59 -10.26
N SER A 91 -8.90 8.39 -10.75
CA SER A 91 -7.94 7.32 -10.96
C SER A 91 -7.15 7.52 -12.25
N ALA A 92 -5.84 7.25 -12.20
CA ALA A 92 -5.00 7.09 -13.39
C ALA A 92 -5.15 5.68 -14.03
N ALA A 93 -5.94 4.79 -13.42
CA ALA A 93 -6.23 3.46 -13.96
C ALA A 93 -7.15 3.57 -15.17
N LYS A 94 -6.75 2.93 -16.27
CA LYS A 94 -7.50 2.89 -17.53
C LYS A 94 -8.47 1.72 -17.50
N ALA A 95 -9.60 1.88 -18.19
CA ALA A 95 -10.33 0.72 -18.69
C ALA A 95 -9.54 0.14 -19.87
N ASP A 96 -9.53 -1.19 -19.98
CA ASP A 96 -8.86 -1.92 -21.06
C ASP A 96 -9.38 -1.50 -22.45
#